data_AF-A0A5B3G9Y0-F1
#
_entry.id   AF-A0A5B3G9Y0-F1
#
_cell.length_a   1.000
_cell.length_b   1.000
_cell.length_c   1.000
_cell.angle_alpha   90.00
_cell.angle_beta   90.00
_cell.angle_gamma   90.00
#
_symmetry.space_group_name_H-M   'P 1'
#
loop_
_entity.id
_entity.type
_entity.pdbx_description
1 polymer ?
#
loop_
_entity_poly.entity_id
_entity_poly.type
_entity_poly.pdbx_seq_one_letter_code
_entity_poly.pdbx_strand_id
1 'polypeptide(L)' 'MEQPKLRCIKCKCEISGAHYNTPAGRYCVKCWDKVPARKKKMMEQLAMERLANMGRLFE' A
#
# COMPACT_ATOMS: atom_id res chain seq x y z
N MET A 1 -7.37 23.25 -8.05
CA MET A 1 -6.14 22.74 -7.41
C MET A 1 -5.75 21.46 -8.13
N GLU A 2 -4.52 21.33 -8.61
CA GLU A 2 -4.05 20.07 -9.19
C GLU A 2 -3.91 19.02 -8.08
N GLN A 3 -4.50 17.84 -8.27
CA GLN A 3 -4.30 16.74 -7.32
C GLN A 3 -2.88 16.22 -7.44
N PRO A 4 -2.17 15.99 -6.32
CA PRO A 4 -0.81 15.47 -6.36
C PRO A 4 -0.78 14.10 -7.05
N LYS A 5 0.07 14.00 -8.07
CA LYS A 5 0.25 12.78 -8.87
C LYS A 5 0.70 11.63 -7.99
N LEU A 6 -0.03 10.52 -8.06
CA LEU A 6 0.32 9.30 -7.34
C LEU A 6 1.58 8.69 -7.95
N ARG A 7 2.48 8.16 -7.11
CA ARG A 7 3.72 7.54 -7.55
C ARG A 7 3.95 6.21 -6.87
N CYS A 8 4.48 5.25 -7.62
CA CYS A 8 4.87 3.98 -7.07
C CYS A 8 6.06 4.15 -6.11
N ILE A 9 5.98 3.59 -4.91
CA ILE A 9 7.06 3.66 -3.92
C ILE A 9 8.36 3.01 -4.42
N LYS A 10 8.26 1.96 -5.25
CA LYS A 10 9.41 1.21 -5.75
C LYS A 10 10.05 1.83 -6.99
N CYS A 11 9.30 2.04 -8.08
CA CYS A 11 9.85 2.52 -9.34
C CYS A 11 9.67 4.02 -9.58
N LYS A 12 8.98 4.75 -8.70
CA LYS A 12 8.71 6.20 -8.77
C LYS A 12 7.91 6.68 -9.98
N CYS A 13 7.54 5.79 -10.90
CA CYS A 13 6.62 6.08 -11.99
C CYS A 13 5.28 6.61 -11.46
N GLU A 14 4.70 7.54 -12.22
CA GLU A 14 3.35 8.03 -12.00
C GLU A 14 2.35 6.89 -12.17
N ILE A 15 1.38 6.83 -11.25
CA ILE A 15 0.27 5.87 -11.26
C ILE A 15 -0.95 6.63 -11.77
N SER A 16 -1.34 6.35 -13.01
CA SER A 16 -2.54 6.91 -13.65
C SER A 16 -3.76 5.99 -13.58
N GLY A 17 -3.66 4.83 -12.92
CA GLY A 17 -4.71 3.82 -12.87
C GLY A 17 -4.65 2.89 -11.65
N ALA A 18 -5.06 1.64 -11.83
CA ALA A 18 -5.11 0.64 -10.77
C ALA A 18 -3.76 0.48 -10.05
N HIS A 19 -3.82 0.37 -8.72
CA HIS A 19 -2.65 0.25 -7.87
C HIS A 19 -2.97 -0.47 -6.56
N TYR A 20 -1.92 -0.88 -5.86
CA TYR A 20 -2.02 -1.47 -4.53
C TYR A 20 -1.66 -0.43 -3.49
N ASN A 21 -2.59 -0.14 -2.58
CA ASN A 21 -2.34 0.71 -1.42
C ASN A 21 -1.93 -0.17 -0.23
N THR A 22 -0.65 -0.15 0.12
CA THR A 22 -0.08 -1.01 1.16
C THR A 22 0.35 -0.17 2.36
N PRO A 23 0.54 -0.76 3.55
CA PRO A 23 1.07 -0.03 4.71
C PRO A 23 2.45 0.61 4.49
N ALA A 24 3.25 0.08 3.55
CA ALA A 24 4.54 0.64 3.18
C ALA A 24 4.42 1.79 2.18
N GLY A 25 3.28 1.94 1.50
CA GLY A 25 3.03 2.92 0.45
C GLY A 25 2.38 2.31 -0.79
N ARG A 26 2.19 3.14 -1.82
CA ARG A 26 1.48 2.73 -3.05
C ARG A 26 2.41 2.02 -4.02
N TYR A 27 1.99 0.87 -4.55
CA TYR A 27 2.70 0.13 -5.59
C TYR A 27 1.92 0.16 -6.90
N CYS A 28 2.61 0.35 -8.03
CA CYS A 28 2.02 -0.01 -9.33
C CYS A 28 1.91 -1.54 -9.43
N VAL A 29 1.00 -2.02 -10.27
CA VAL A 29 0.74 -3.46 -10.46
C VAL A 29 2.02 -4.22 -10.78
N LYS A 30 2.81 -3.74 -11.75
CA LYS A 30 4.08 -4.35 -12.18
C LYS A 30 5.09 -4.54 -11.04
N CYS A 31 5.19 -3.57 -10.12
CA CYS A 31 6.09 -3.69 -8.98
C CYS A 31 5.52 -4.59 -7.89
N TRP A 32 4.20 -4.58 -7.70
CA TRP A 32 3.53 -5.44 -6.73
C TRP A 32 3.63 -6.93 -7.08
N ASP A 33 3.51 -7.29 -8.35
CA ASP A 33 3.59 -8.69 -8.79
C ASP A 33 4.95 -9.31 -8.48
N LYS A 34 6.01 -8.49 -8.49
CA LYS A 34 7.38 -8.91 -8.14
C LYS A 34 7.63 -9.00 -6.63
N VAL A 35 6.69 -8.56 -5.79
CA VAL A 35 6.85 -8.66 -4.34
C VAL A 35 6.65 -10.13 -3.92
N PRO A 36 7.60 -10.73 -3.16
CA PRO A 36 7.46 -12.10 -2.69
C PRO A 36 6.21 -12.30 -1.83
N ALA A 37 5.56 -13.46 -1.97
CA ALA A 37 4.33 -13.79 -1.24
C ALA A 37 4.47 -13.63 0.28
N ARG A 38 5.61 -14.04 0.85
CA ARG A 38 5.92 -13.84 2.29
C ARG A 38 5.83 -12.38 2.70
N LYS A 39 6.33 -11.47 1.86
CA LYS A 39 6.31 -10.03 2.14
C LYS A 39 4.89 -9.45 1.96
N LYS A 40 4.11 -9.95 1.00
CA LYS A 40 2.69 -9.59 0.84
C LYS A 40 1.89 -9.95 2.10
N LYS A 41 2.05 -11.18 2.60
CA LYS A 41 1.39 -11.66 3.83
C LYS A 41 1.78 -10.85 5.07
N MET A 42 3.05 -10.49 5.21
CA MET A 42 3.50 -9.61 6.30
C MET A 42 2.84 -8.22 6.24
N MET A 43 2.71 -7.64 5.03
CA MET A 43 2.04 -6.35 4.87
C MET A 43 0.54 -6.43 5.14
N GLU A 44 -0.11 -7.55 4.81
CA GLU A 44 -1.51 -7.80 5.17
C GLU A 44 -1.69 -7.87 6.69
N GLN A 45 -0.85 -8.64 7.39
CA GLN A 45 -0.87 -8.70 8.86
C GLN A 45 -0.72 -7.32 9.52
N LEU A 46 0.23 -6.51 9.04
CA LEU A 46 0.42 -5.15 9.53
C LEU A 46 -0.80 -4.25 9.26
N ALA A 47 -1.48 -4.44 8.12
CA ALA A 47 -2.71 -3.70 7.82
C ALA A 47 -3.84 -4.06 8.80
N MET A 48 -4.01 -5.35 9.09
CA MET A 48 -5.01 -5.85 10.04
C MET A 48 -4.72 -5.40 11.47
N GLU A 49 -3.46 -5.42 11.90
CA GLU A 49 -3.07 -4.93 13.22
C GLU A 49 -3.37 -3.44 13.40
N ARG A 50 -3.05 -2.63 12.39
CA ARG A 50 -3.40 -1.19 12.39
C ARG A 50 -4.91 -0.98 12.48
N LEU A 51 -5.69 -1.75 11.74
CA LEU A 51 -7.15 -1.66 11.76
C LEU A 51 -7.71 -2.05 13.14
N ALA A 52 -7.24 -3.14 13.72
CA ALA A 52 -7.64 -3.56 15.07
C ALA A 52 -7.28 -2.51 16.13
N ASN A 53 -6.13 -1.83 15.98
CA ASN A 53 -5.73 -0.76 16.89
C ASN A 53 -6.52 0.53 16.72
N MET A 54 -7.00 0.83 15.50
CA MET A 54 -7.89 1.98 15.29
C MET A 54 -9.24 1.81 16.02
N GLY A 55 -9.77 0.59 16.09
CA GLY A 55 -11.01 0.31 16.83
C GLY A 55 -10.90 0.60 18.33
N ARG A 56 -9.70 0.44 18.90
CA ARG A 56 -9.42 0.68 20.33
C ARG A 56 -9.29 2.16 20.72
N LEU A 57 -9.19 3.07 19.74
CA LEU A 57 -9.11 4.51 20.02
C LEU A 57 -10.49 5.16 20.25
N PHE A 58 -11.57 4.39 20.10
CA PHE A 58 -12.96 4.83 20.29
C PHE A 58 -13.67 4.12 21.44
N GLU A 59 -12.93 3.34 22.26
CA GLU A 59 -13.39 2.74 23.52
C GLU A 59 -12.92 3.54 24.73
#